data_AF-A0A2J7VXJ2-F1
#
_entry.id   AF-A0A2J7VXJ2-F1
#
_cell.length_a   1.000
_cell.length_b   1.000
_cell.length_c   1.000
_cell.angle_alpha   90.00
_cell.angle_beta   90.00
_cell.angle_gamma   90.00
#
_symmetry.space_group_name_H-M   'P 1'
#
loop_
_entity.id
_entity.type
_entity.pdbx_description
1 polymer ?
#
loop_
_entity_poly.entity_id
_entity_poly.type
_entity_poly.pdbx_seq_one_letter_code
_entity_poly.pdbx_strand_id
1 'polypeptide(L)'
;MAMWRIEATKAFTGHRSHASIYTQIREGLFTKAVPIGARSVGWPSHEVEAISAARCAGKTNDEIRALVRDLHAQRQQAAQPGPAQHLSQLTAAILGAASKGNQKLVAEYAAALASVAEKMAASATAGEVAA
;
A
#
# COMPACT_ATOMS: atom_id res chain seq x y z
N MET A 1 -11.01 -3.46 -10.51
CA MET A 1 -10.49 -2.18 -9.95
C MET A 1 -9.90 -1.35 -11.06
N ALA A 2 -10.43 -0.15 -11.30
CA ALA A 2 -9.90 0.76 -12.32
C ALA A 2 -8.87 1.73 -11.72
N MET A 3 -7.89 2.13 -12.51
CA MET A 3 -6.96 3.21 -12.18
C MET A 3 -7.45 4.51 -12.81
N TRP A 4 -7.87 5.46 -12.00
CA TRP A 4 -8.36 6.76 -12.44
C TRP A 4 -7.22 7.76 -12.62
N ARG A 5 -7.28 8.51 -13.72
CA ARG A 5 -6.42 9.66 -13.99
C ARG A 5 -7.03 10.91 -13.36
N ILE A 6 -6.25 12.00 -13.30
CA ILE A 6 -6.67 13.24 -12.62
C ILE A 6 -8.04 13.77 -13.09
N GLU A 7 -8.36 13.66 -14.38
CA GLU A 7 -9.66 14.10 -14.92
C GLU A 7 -10.83 13.28 -14.37
N ALA A 8 -10.70 11.94 -14.36
CA ALA A 8 -11.72 11.04 -13.84
C ALA A 8 -11.88 11.20 -12.31
N THR A 9 -10.76 11.29 -11.59
CA THR A 9 -10.76 11.55 -10.14
C THR A 9 -11.45 12.88 -9.83
N LYS A 10 -11.13 13.94 -10.58
CA LYS A 10 -11.75 15.27 -10.42
C LYS A 10 -13.25 15.23 -10.68
N ALA A 11 -13.67 14.58 -11.78
CA ALA A 11 -15.07 14.45 -12.13
C ALA A 11 -15.87 13.70 -11.06
N PHE A 12 -15.30 12.62 -10.52
CA PHE A 12 -15.95 11.82 -9.48
C PHE A 12 -16.06 12.54 -8.13
N THR A 13 -15.00 13.22 -7.71
CA THR A 13 -14.93 13.90 -6.40
C THR A 13 -15.59 15.29 -6.39
N GLY A 14 -15.96 15.83 -7.57
CA GLY A 14 -16.58 17.14 -7.70
C GLY A 14 -15.63 18.33 -7.54
N HIS A 15 -14.31 18.12 -7.64
CA HIS A 15 -13.34 19.21 -7.48
C HIS A 15 -13.29 20.16 -8.67
N ARG A 16 -13.21 21.47 -8.42
CA ARG A 16 -13.17 22.51 -9.47
C ARG A 16 -11.88 22.50 -10.28
N SER A 17 -10.75 22.12 -9.67
CA SER A 17 -9.43 22.21 -10.31
C SER A 17 -8.51 21.07 -9.88
N HIS A 18 -7.50 20.76 -10.71
CA HIS A 18 -6.44 19.81 -10.34
C HIS A 18 -5.70 20.25 -9.09
N ALA A 19 -5.47 21.57 -8.94
CA ALA A 19 -4.83 22.14 -7.76
C ALA A 19 -5.60 21.81 -6.46
N SER A 20 -6.93 21.67 -6.51
CA SER A 20 -7.74 21.29 -5.35
C SER A 20 -7.36 19.91 -4.84
N ILE A 21 -7.23 18.92 -5.74
CA ILE A 21 -6.80 17.56 -5.40
C ILE A 21 -5.40 17.59 -4.78
N TYR A 22 -4.44 18.28 -5.41
CA TYR A 22 -3.08 18.33 -4.89
C TYR A 22 -2.97 19.05 -3.54
N THR A 23 -3.84 20.03 -3.29
CA THR A 23 -3.96 20.70 -1.99
C THR A 23 -4.49 19.73 -0.94
N GLN A 24 -5.52 18.95 -1.24
CA GLN A 24 -6.02 17.92 -0.32
C GLN A 24 -4.98 16.83 -0.03
N ILE A 25 -4.18 16.44 -1.02
CA ILE A 25 -3.06 15.50 -0.81
C ILE A 25 -2.04 16.10 0.16
N ARG A 26 -1.71 17.40 0.02
CA ARG A 26 -0.80 18.11 0.93
C ARG A 26 -1.36 18.19 2.36
N GLU A 27 -2.67 18.38 2.50
CA GLU A 27 -3.38 18.44 3.79
C GLU A 27 -3.62 17.05 4.41
N GLY A 28 -3.25 15.97 3.71
CA GLY A 28 -3.45 14.59 4.14
C GLY A 28 -4.90 14.09 4.01
N LEU A 29 -5.75 14.84 3.32
CA LEU A 29 -7.17 14.52 3.14
C LEU A 29 -7.46 13.70 1.87
N PHE A 30 -6.42 13.36 1.12
CA PHE A 30 -6.53 12.55 -0.08
C PHE A 30 -5.29 11.65 -0.27
N THR A 31 -5.45 10.52 -0.96
CA THR A 31 -4.33 9.59 -1.14
C THR A 31 -3.30 10.10 -2.14
N LYS A 32 -2.03 9.72 -1.94
CA LYS A 32 -0.95 9.99 -2.89
C LYS A 32 -1.18 9.19 -4.17
N ALA A 33 -0.93 9.84 -5.31
CA ALA A 33 -1.02 9.23 -6.62
C ALA A 33 -0.03 8.07 -6.76
N VAL A 34 -0.43 7.01 -7.46
CA VAL A 34 0.39 5.85 -7.77
C VAL A 34 0.97 6.01 -9.18
N PRO A 35 2.29 5.90 -9.37
CA PRO A 35 2.87 5.90 -10.71
C PRO A 35 2.44 4.64 -11.47
N ILE A 36 1.84 4.84 -12.65
CA ILE A 36 1.42 3.76 -13.56
C ILE A 36 2.36 3.65 -14.79
N GLY A 37 3.21 4.66 -15.01
CA GLY A 37 4.19 4.68 -16.09
C GLY A 37 5.16 5.85 -15.95
N ALA A 38 6.11 5.98 -16.89
CA ALA A 38 7.23 6.92 -16.80
C ALA A 38 6.85 8.39 -16.55
N ARG A 39 5.69 8.84 -17.07
CA ARG A 39 5.16 10.20 -16.88
C ARG A 39 3.70 10.19 -16.45
N SER A 40 3.22 9.06 -15.93
CA SER A 40 1.80 8.84 -15.69
C SER A 40 1.56 8.39 -14.26
N VAL A 41 0.66 9.08 -13.57
CA VAL A 41 0.16 8.74 -12.24
C VAL A 41 -1.35 8.49 -12.26
N GLY A 42 -1.86 7.67 -11.34
CA GLY A 42 -3.29 7.43 -11.19
C GLY A 42 -3.65 7.10 -9.75
N TRP A 43 -4.94 7.14 -9.47
CA TRP A 43 -5.50 6.75 -8.18
C TRP A 43 -6.35 5.50 -8.39
N PRO A 44 -6.23 4.50 -7.52
CA PRO A 44 -7.14 3.39 -7.57
C PRO A 44 -8.57 3.83 -7.22
N SER A 45 -9.54 3.45 -8.05
CA SER A 45 -10.98 3.80 -7.93
C SER A 45 -11.52 3.61 -6.50
N HIS A 46 -11.25 2.45 -5.89
CA HIS A 46 -11.74 2.14 -4.53
C HIS A 46 -11.29 3.15 -3.45
N GLU A 47 -10.08 3.71 -3.55
CA GLU A 47 -9.59 4.68 -2.57
C GLU A 47 -10.34 6.01 -2.72
N VAL A 48 -10.56 6.44 -3.96
CA VAL A 48 -11.28 7.67 -4.27
C VAL A 48 -12.74 7.56 -3.83
N GLU A 49 -13.36 6.40 -4.09
CA GLU A 49 -14.70 6.06 -3.62
C GLU A 49 -14.79 6.05 -2.09
N ALA A 50 -13.84 5.39 -1.39
CA ALA A 50 -13.82 5.31 0.07
C ALA A 50 -13.69 6.69 0.72
N ILE A 51 -12.83 7.56 0.19
CA ILE A 51 -12.66 8.93 0.69
C ILE A 51 -13.92 9.77 0.42
N SER A 52 -14.51 9.64 -0.77
CA SER A 52 -15.74 10.35 -1.11
C SER A 52 -16.92 9.90 -0.25
N ALA A 53 -17.05 8.59 -0.01
CA ALA A 53 -18.05 8.02 0.89
C ALA A 53 -17.85 8.50 2.33
N ALA A 54 -16.61 8.55 2.83
CA ALA A 54 -16.28 9.10 4.15
C ALA A 54 -16.69 10.57 4.28
N ARG A 55 -16.47 11.37 3.23
CA ARG A 55 -16.92 12.78 3.18
C ARG A 55 -18.44 12.89 3.17
N CYS A 56 -19.13 12.09 2.35
CA CYS A 56 -20.59 12.06 2.30
C CYS A 56 -21.20 11.62 3.65
N ALA A 57 -20.52 10.75 4.39
CA ALA A 57 -20.92 10.35 5.75
C ALA A 57 -20.67 11.43 6.82
N GLY A 58 -20.10 12.58 6.45
CA GLY A 58 -19.85 13.69 7.38
C GLY A 58 -18.65 13.48 8.30
N LYS A 59 -17.72 12.56 7.96
CA LYS A 59 -16.52 12.35 8.77
C LYS A 59 -15.67 13.62 8.84
N THR A 60 -15.04 13.82 9.98
CA THR A 60 -14.14 14.93 10.23
C THR A 60 -12.86 14.79 9.40
N ASN A 61 -12.15 15.91 9.23
CA ASN A 61 -10.87 15.92 8.53
C ASN A 61 -9.83 14.98 9.17
N ASP A 62 -9.85 14.81 10.49
CA ASP A 62 -8.92 13.92 11.19
C ASP A 62 -9.24 12.44 10.96
N GLU A 63 -10.51 12.07 10.92
CA GLU A 63 -10.93 10.72 10.55
C GLU A 63 -10.61 10.39 9.09
N ILE A 64 -10.75 11.36 8.19
CA ILE A 64 -10.34 11.21 6.79
C ILE A 64 -8.83 11.00 6.69
N ARG A 65 -8.02 11.74 7.47
CA ARG A 65 -6.57 11.52 7.55
C ARG A 65 -6.22 10.13 8.07
N ALA A 66 -6.95 9.63 9.07
CA ALA A 66 -6.79 8.26 9.56
C ALA A 66 -7.09 7.25 8.44
N LEU A 67 -8.23 7.39 7.75
CA LEU A 67 -8.60 6.54 6.62
C LEU A 67 -7.55 6.56 5.51
N VAL A 68 -7.01 7.73 5.15
CA VAL A 68 -5.96 7.86 4.13
C VAL A 68 -4.68 7.11 4.53
N ARG A 69 -4.30 7.14 5.81
CA ARG A 69 -3.15 6.36 6.32
C ARG A 69 -3.41 4.87 6.21
N ASP A 70 -4.61 4.42 6.56
CA ASP A 70 -4.98 3.00 6.47
C ASP A 70 -4.97 2.51 5.02
N LEU A 71 -5.48 3.30 4.08
CA LEU A 71 -5.41 3.00 2.65
C LEU A 71 -3.96 2.92 2.14
N HIS A 72 -3.06 3.79 2.62
CA HIS A 72 -1.63 3.68 2.28
C HIS A 72 -0.98 2.43 2.88
N ALA A 73 -1.35 2.05 4.11
CA ALA A 73 -0.86 0.83 4.75
C ALA A 73 -1.33 -0.43 3.99
N GLN A 74 -2.61 -0.49 3.62
CA GLN A 74 -3.16 -1.56 2.78
C GLN A 74 -2.41 -1.67 1.44
N ARG A 75 -2.08 -0.53 0.83
CA ARG A 75 -1.29 -0.49 -0.41
C ARG A 75 0.11 -1.06 -0.23
N GLN A 76 0.79 -0.75 0.89
CA GLN A 76 2.11 -1.31 1.20
C GLN A 76 2.03 -2.82 1.44
N GLN A 77 0.98 -3.30 2.12
CA GLN A 77 0.76 -4.72 2.34
C GLN A 77 0.51 -5.48 1.04
N ALA A 78 -0.24 -4.91 0.09
CA ALA A 78 -0.48 -5.53 -1.21
C ALA A 78 0.75 -5.49 -2.15
N ALA A 79 1.64 -4.51 -1.96
CA ALA A 79 2.91 -4.42 -2.68
C ALA A 79 3.98 -5.37 -2.14
N GLN A 80 3.88 -5.76 -0.86
CA GLN A 80 4.64 -6.90 -0.36
C GLN A 80 4.00 -8.17 -0.92
N PRO A 81 4.79 -9.07 -1.53
CA PRO A 81 4.27 -10.40 -1.86
C PRO A 81 3.67 -10.99 -0.58
N GLY A 82 2.50 -11.63 -0.70
CA GLY A 82 1.84 -12.22 0.47
C GLY A 82 2.85 -13.03 1.26
N PRO A 83 2.80 -13.07 2.60
CA PRO A 83 3.97 -13.47 3.38
C PRO A 83 4.49 -14.87 3.06
N ALA A 84 3.61 -15.80 2.63
CA ALA A 84 4.01 -17.10 2.07
C ALA A 84 4.81 -16.99 0.75
N GLN A 85 4.41 -16.08 -0.15
CA GLN A 85 5.12 -15.77 -1.39
C GLN A 85 6.45 -15.06 -1.11
N HIS A 86 6.51 -14.21 -0.09
CA HIS A 86 7.75 -13.55 0.31
C HIS A 86 8.78 -14.55 0.87
N LEU A 87 8.34 -15.50 1.69
CA LEU A 87 9.18 -16.60 2.18
C LEU A 87 9.72 -17.45 1.03
N SER A 88 8.87 -17.83 0.06
CA SER A 88 9.32 -18.63 -1.09
C SER A 88 10.31 -17.86 -1.97
N GLN A 89 10.09 -16.56 -2.20
CA GLN A 89 11.01 -15.70 -2.94
C GLN A 89 12.36 -15.52 -2.22
N LEU A 90 12.37 -15.27 -0.91
CA LEU A 90 13.60 -15.16 -0.13
C LEU A 90 14.38 -16.47 -0.11
N THR A 91 13.70 -17.61 0.03
CA THR A 91 14.33 -18.94 -0.02
C THR A 91 14.98 -19.18 -1.39
N ALA A 92 14.29 -18.84 -2.48
CA ALA A 92 14.85 -18.94 -3.83
C ALA A 92 16.05 -17.98 -4.04
N ALA A 93 15.99 -16.75 -3.50
CA ALA A 93 17.07 -15.78 -3.57
C ALA A 93 18.32 -16.23 -2.79
N ILE A 94 18.13 -16.87 -1.63
CA ILE A 94 19.21 -17.47 -0.84
C ILE A 94 19.92 -18.56 -1.65
N LEU A 95 19.17 -19.49 -2.23
CA LEU A 95 19.73 -20.56 -3.08
C LEU A 95 20.50 -19.98 -4.28
N GLY A 96 19.96 -18.95 -4.93
CA GLY A 96 20.61 -18.27 -6.05
C GLY A 96 21.85 -17.47 -5.67
N ALA A 97 21.91 -16.88 -4.46
CA ALA A 97 23.09 -16.19 -3.96
C ALA A 97 24.18 -17.17 -3.52
N ALA A 98 23.78 -18.30 -2.92
CA ALA A 98 24.69 -19.38 -2.51
C ALA A 98 25.39 -20.02 -3.73
N SER A 99 24.66 -20.28 -4.82
CA SER A 99 25.25 -20.82 -6.05
C SER A 99 26.28 -19.88 -6.71
N LYS A 100 26.13 -18.57 -6.49
CA LYS A 100 27.09 -17.54 -6.93
C LYS A 100 28.21 -17.27 -5.93
N GLY A 101 28.27 -18.01 -4.82
CA GLY A 101 29.29 -17.86 -3.77
C GLY A 101 29.19 -16.57 -2.95
N ASN A 102 28.08 -15.84 -3.02
CA ASN A 102 27.93 -14.54 -2.36
C ASN A 102 27.41 -14.69 -0.92
N GLN A 103 28.30 -15.06 -0.01
CA GLN A 103 27.94 -15.32 1.40
C GLN A 103 27.34 -14.11 2.13
N LYS A 104 27.75 -12.88 1.75
CA LYS A 104 27.19 -11.67 2.36
C LYS A 104 25.70 -11.52 2.06
N LEU A 105 25.32 -11.68 0.79
CA LEU A 105 23.91 -11.62 0.36
C LEU A 105 23.08 -12.78 0.93
N VAL A 106 23.66 -13.98 1.05
CA VAL A 106 23.01 -15.11 1.72
C VAL A 106 22.64 -14.77 3.18
N ALA A 107 23.56 -14.16 3.93
CA ALA A 107 23.32 -13.75 5.31
C ALA A 107 22.24 -12.65 5.41
N GLU A 108 22.29 -11.65 4.53
CA GLU A 108 21.27 -10.57 4.47
C GLU A 108 19.88 -11.14 4.18
N TYR A 109 19.74 -12.04 3.20
CA TYR A 109 18.46 -12.66 2.88
C TYR A 109 17.97 -13.62 3.96
N ALA A 110 18.86 -14.36 4.64
CA ALA A 110 18.48 -15.23 5.76
C ALA A 110 17.95 -14.43 6.95
N ALA A 111 18.56 -13.28 7.26
CA ALA A 111 18.06 -12.37 8.29
C ALA A 111 16.68 -11.80 7.92
N ALA A 112 16.48 -11.42 6.66
CA ALA A 112 15.18 -10.98 6.16
C ALA A 112 14.12 -12.10 6.25
N LEU A 113 14.47 -13.35 5.94
CA LEU A 113 13.58 -14.52 6.03
C LEU A 113 13.09 -14.74 7.47
N ALA A 114 13.99 -14.61 8.46
CA ALA A 114 13.64 -14.73 9.87
C ALA A 114 12.65 -13.65 10.32
N SER A 115 12.87 -12.39 9.93
CA SER A 115 11.94 -11.28 10.26
C SER A 115 10.56 -11.47 9.64
N VAL A 116 10.47 -12.03 8.43
CA VAL A 116 9.18 -12.32 7.77
C VAL A 116 8.47 -13.48 8.45
N ALA A 117 9.20 -14.54 8.85
CA ALA A 117 8.64 -15.67 9.59
C ALA A 117 8.09 -15.23 10.97
N GLU A 118 8.79 -14.35 11.66
CA GLU A 118 8.33 -13.77 12.94
C GLU A 118 7.04 -12.96 12.78
N LYS A 119 6.96 -12.12 11.73
CA LYS A 119 5.74 -11.36 11.42
C LYS A 119 4.56 -12.27 11.04
N MET A 120 4.82 -13.40 10.39
CA MET A 120 3.81 -14.43 10.10
C MET A 120 3.27 -15.09 11.36
N ALA A 121 4.14 -15.39 12.33
CA ALA A 121 3.72 -15.93 13.62
C ALA A 121 2.90 -14.90 14.44
N ALA A 122 3.26 -13.61 14.35
CA ALA A 122 2.53 -12.53 15.01
C ALA A 122 1.14 -12.26 14.39
N SER A 123 0.96 -12.41 13.07
CA SER A 123 -0.36 -12.24 12.45
C SER A 123 -1.28 -13.45 12.68
N ALA A 124 -0.73 -14.66 12.81
CA ALA A 124 -1.49 -15.87 13.16
C ALA A 124 -2.09 -15.78 14.58
N THR A 125 -1.35 -15.22 15.53
CA THR A 125 -1.80 -15.06 16.94
C THR A 125 -2.82 -13.93 17.12
N ALA A 126 -2.80 -12.89 16.28
CA ALA A 126 -3.81 -11.82 16.31
C ALA A 126 -5.19 -12.29 15.81
N GLY A 127 -5.26 -13.36 15.00
CA GLY A 127 -6.50 -13.94 14.50
C GLY A 127 -7.26 -14.81 15.51
N GLU A 128 -6.63 -15.20 16.63
CA GLU A 128 -7.19 -16.15 17.60
C GLU A 128 -7.90 -15.49 18.79
N VAL A 129 -7.80 -14.16 18.96
CA VAL A 129 -8.48 -13.40 20.04
C VAL A 129 -9.83 -12.80 19.59
N ALA A 130 -10.21 -12.98 18.31
CA ALA A 130 -11.43 -12.44 17.72
C ALA A 130 -12.43 -13.53 17.26
N ALA A 131 -12.36 -14.73 17.83
CA ALA A 131 -13.31 -15.83 17.61
C ALA A 131 -14.00 -16.22 18.91
#